data_AF-A0AAD8SPV4-F1
#
_entry.id   AF-A0AAD8SPV4-F1
#
_cell.length_a   1.000
_cell.length_b   1.000
_cell.length_c   1.000
_cell.angle_alpha   90.00
_cell.angle_beta   90.00
_cell.angle_gamma   90.00
#
_symmetry.space_group_name_H-M   'P 1'
#
loop_
_entity.id
_entity.type
_entity.pdbx_description
1 polymer ?
#
loop_
_entity_poly.entity_id
_entity_poly.type
_entity_poly.pdbx_seq_one_letter_code
_entity_poly.pdbx_strand_id
1 'polypeptide(L)'
;MMNPEMMRLAQEQMSRMSPADIARMHQQVMSNPDLVKQASESMRNMRTEDFKRAAQQLNHTSPEEILRMTEKVANAKPGEFAAMKAQADAQMSYAISGAKMLKQQGNELHSRGQYADAAAKYKLAKDNMKNVRSAAGQTLQLQCALNLMSCYLKSGRFEDCIDEGSEILAYDSSNVKAYYRRGQAYKELGNLEAAVADLSKAHEISPDDETIAEVLRDAEGKLANLPREVVIEEIVEEEEEDNFQPSSPQNVVAQKSDEIDQSMHQPSLDSVPSAADMQDIMRTFMEDPAMQQVLTSMMKNMSPDTMADMSRQFGLNLTTEDAAKAQDAISQLSPESLHKMMKWMDRAQRGVEAAKKTKNWLIARKGFIIAIVLLIVAFILQRLGFIGS
;
A
#
# COMPACT_ATOMS: atom_id res chain seq x y z
N MET A 1 9.85 -11.00 -13.09
CA MET A 1 8.99 -11.54 -12.02
C MET A 1 8.35 -10.38 -11.28
N MET A 2 7.02 -10.37 -11.13
CA MET A 2 6.38 -9.46 -10.17
C MET A 2 6.51 -10.05 -8.76
N ASN A 3 7.14 -9.32 -7.83
CA ASN A 3 7.16 -9.63 -6.40
C ASN A 3 5.71 -9.68 -5.84
N PRO A 4 5.38 -10.59 -4.91
CA PRO A 4 4.11 -10.59 -4.16
C PRO A 4 3.57 -9.21 -3.75
N GLU A 5 4.43 -8.29 -3.33
CA GLU A 5 4.03 -6.93 -2.97
C GLU A 5 3.46 -6.14 -4.17
N MET A 6 4.06 -6.29 -5.36
CA MET A 6 3.57 -5.65 -6.58
C MET A 6 2.22 -6.20 -7.02
N MET A 7 2.00 -7.52 -6.85
CA MET A 7 0.69 -8.12 -7.13
C MET A 7 -0.39 -7.60 -6.20
N ARG A 8 -0.08 -7.45 -4.90
CA ARG A 8 -1.00 -6.85 -3.92
C ARG A 8 -1.38 -5.41 -4.30
N LEU A 9 -0.38 -4.59 -4.65
CA LEU A 9 -0.60 -3.21 -5.07
C LEU A 9 -1.43 -3.11 -6.36
N ALA A 10 -1.16 -3.98 -7.34
CA ALA A 10 -1.95 -4.05 -8.56
C ALA A 10 -3.41 -4.44 -8.26
N GLN A 11 -3.62 -5.41 -7.36
CA GLN A 11 -4.94 -5.83 -6.91
C GLN A 11 -5.70 -4.71 -6.19
N GLU A 12 -5.01 -3.95 -5.34
CA GLU A 12 -5.55 -2.79 -4.64
C GLU A 12 -5.97 -1.68 -5.61
N GLN A 13 -5.24 -1.47 -6.71
CA GLN A 13 -5.68 -0.53 -7.74
C GLN A 13 -6.88 -1.06 -8.54
N MET A 14 -6.90 -2.36 -8.86
CA MET A 14 -8.00 -2.98 -9.60
C MET A 14 -9.29 -3.01 -8.79
N SER A 15 -9.25 -3.20 -7.47
CA SER A 15 -10.46 -3.20 -6.63
C SER A 15 -11.18 -1.85 -6.57
N ARG A 16 -10.49 -0.76 -6.95
CA ARG A 16 -11.04 0.60 -7.02
C ARG A 16 -11.78 0.89 -8.34
N MET A 17 -11.72 -0.03 -9.31
CA MET A 17 -12.36 0.09 -10.62
C MET A 17 -13.45 -0.97 -10.78
N SER A 18 -14.51 -0.62 -11.52
CA SER A 18 -15.51 -1.64 -11.85
C SER A 18 -14.92 -2.66 -12.84
N PRO A 19 -15.39 -3.91 -12.84
CA PRO A 19 -14.99 -4.91 -13.83
C PRO A 19 -15.16 -4.43 -15.29
N ALA A 20 -16.21 -3.65 -15.56
CA ALA A 20 -16.46 -3.06 -16.87
C ALA A 20 -15.40 -2.01 -17.24
N ASP A 21 -14.97 -1.19 -16.29
CA ASP A 21 -13.92 -0.18 -16.50
C ASP A 21 -12.56 -0.83 -16.74
N ILE A 22 -12.23 -1.89 -16.00
CA ILE A 22 -11.01 -2.69 -16.21
C ILE A 22 -11.02 -3.28 -17.62
N ALA A 23 -12.16 -3.83 -18.05
CA ALA A 23 -12.28 -4.39 -19.39
C ALA A 23 -12.13 -3.34 -20.49
N ARG A 24 -12.75 -2.18 -20.31
CA ARG A 24 -12.63 -1.06 -21.24
C ARG A 24 -11.20 -0.54 -21.33
N MET A 25 -10.53 -0.39 -20.18
CA MET A 25 -9.13 0.03 -20.10
C MET A 25 -8.21 -0.98 -20.80
N HIS A 26 -8.39 -2.28 -20.55
CA HIS A 26 -7.63 -3.33 -21.21
C HIS A 26 -7.84 -3.31 -22.74
N GLN A 27 -9.08 -3.18 -23.20
CA GLN A 27 -9.39 -3.10 -24.63
C GLN A 27 -8.74 -1.89 -25.29
N GLN A 28 -8.78 -0.72 -24.63
CA GLN A 28 -8.13 0.49 -25.11
C GLN A 28 -6.61 0.32 -25.20
N VAL A 29 -5.96 -0.20 -24.16
CA VAL A 29 -4.51 -0.45 -24.18
C VAL A 29 -4.12 -1.41 -25.31
N MET A 30 -4.88 -2.50 -25.48
CA MET A 30 -4.61 -3.50 -26.52
C MET A 30 -4.89 -3.00 -27.95
N SER A 31 -5.71 -1.96 -28.12
CA SER A 31 -5.94 -1.35 -29.42
C SER A 31 -4.71 -0.62 -29.98
N ASN A 32 -3.69 -0.36 -29.14
CA ASN A 32 -2.46 0.31 -29.52
C ASN A 32 -1.22 -0.58 -29.24
N PRO A 33 -0.71 -1.31 -30.25
CA PRO A 33 0.41 -2.24 -30.08
C PRO A 33 1.70 -1.60 -29.55
N ASP A 34 1.97 -0.34 -29.93
CA ASP A 34 3.16 0.39 -29.47
C ASP A 34 3.05 0.74 -27.99
N LEU A 35 1.84 1.11 -27.53
CA LEU A 35 1.57 1.34 -26.11
C LEU A 35 1.79 0.07 -25.30
N VAL A 36 1.29 -1.08 -25.76
CA VAL A 36 1.51 -2.38 -25.10
C VAL A 36 2.99 -2.71 -25.01
N LYS A 37 3.75 -2.51 -26.11
CA LYS A 37 5.19 -2.74 -26.15
C LYS A 37 5.93 -1.85 -25.16
N GLN A 38 5.64 -0.55 -25.15
CA GLN A 38 6.30 0.39 -24.24
C GLN A 38 5.92 0.19 -22.77
N ALA A 39 4.66 -0.14 -22.49
CA ALA A 39 4.22 -0.51 -21.15
C ALA A 39 4.96 -1.76 -20.67
N SER A 40 5.11 -2.76 -21.53
CA SER A 40 5.86 -4.00 -21.25
C SER A 40 7.35 -3.73 -21.00
N GLU A 41 7.99 -2.91 -21.82
CA GLU A 41 9.39 -2.50 -21.64
C GLU A 41 9.59 -1.69 -20.35
N SER A 42 8.66 -0.78 -20.04
CA SER A 42 8.70 0.03 -18.82
C SER A 42 8.54 -0.84 -17.57
N MET A 43 7.60 -1.78 -17.59
CA MET A 43 7.42 -2.75 -16.49
C MET A 43 8.62 -3.65 -16.29
N ARG A 44 9.29 -4.08 -17.38
CA ARG A 44 10.48 -4.94 -17.30
C ARG A 44 11.65 -4.27 -16.56
N ASN A 45 11.74 -2.93 -16.64
CA ASN A 45 12.84 -2.15 -16.07
C ASN A 45 12.47 -1.41 -14.77
N MET A 46 11.24 -1.56 -14.27
CA MET A 46 10.75 -0.86 -13.09
C MET A 46 11.20 -1.55 -11.80
N ARG A 47 11.69 -0.79 -10.82
CA ARG A 47 12.03 -1.32 -9.48
C ARG A 47 10.77 -1.40 -8.61
N THR A 48 10.81 -2.24 -7.57
CA THR A 48 9.69 -2.40 -6.60
C THR A 48 9.28 -1.05 -5.98
N GLU A 49 10.25 -0.21 -5.63
CA GLU A 49 10.00 1.13 -5.08
C GLU A 49 9.32 2.06 -6.09
N ASP A 50 9.74 2.01 -7.36
CA ASP A 50 9.13 2.81 -8.42
C ASP A 50 7.68 2.37 -8.66
N PHE A 51 7.41 1.07 -8.58
CA PHE A 51 6.06 0.50 -8.66
C PHE A 51 5.18 0.92 -7.49
N LYS A 52 5.70 0.87 -6.26
CA LYS A 52 5.00 1.32 -5.05
C LYS A 52 4.61 2.80 -5.14
N ARG A 53 5.55 3.63 -5.61
CA ARG A 53 5.28 5.05 -5.88
C ARG A 53 4.24 5.25 -6.97
N ALA A 54 4.28 4.48 -8.05
CA ALA A 54 3.27 4.54 -9.11
C ALA A 54 1.87 4.13 -8.59
N ALA A 55 1.78 3.08 -7.78
CA ALA A 55 0.53 2.66 -7.15
C ALA A 55 -0.01 3.72 -6.17
N GLN A 56 0.85 4.34 -5.37
CA GLN A 56 0.47 5.49 -4.53
C GLN A 56 -0.02 6.69 -5.35
N GLN A 57 0.55 6.94 -6.53
CA GLN A 57 0.06 8.00 -7.41
C GLN A 57 -1.35 7.69 -7.91
N LEU A 58 -1.61 6.44 -8.30
CA LEU A 58 -2.95 6.00 -8.71
C LEU A 58 -3.97 6.07 -7.55
N ASN A 59 -3.53 5.96 -6.29
CA ASN A 59 -4.39 6.20 -5.13
C ASN A 59 -5.02 7.59 -5.11
N HIS A 60 -4.33 8.61 -5.64
CA HIS A 60 -4.84 9.99 -5.69
C HIS A 60 -5.55 10.35 -6.98
N THR A 61 -5.61 9.43 -7.95
CA THR A 61 -6.29 9.64 -9.23
C THR A 61 -7.65 8.96 -9.21
N SER A 62 -8.69 9.66 -9.67
CA SER A 62 -10.03 9.06 -9.76
C SER A 62 -10.09 8.00 -10.88
N PRO A 63 -10.91 6.94 -10.75
CA PRO A 63 -11.10 5.95 -11.82
C PRO A 63 -11.50 6.57 -13.16
N GLU A 64 -12.32 7.62 -13.15
CA GLU A 64 -12.72 8.36 -14.35
C GLU A 64 -11.55 9.05 -15.05
N GLU A 65 -10.65 9.65 -14.27
CA GLU A 65 -9.46 10.31 -14.80
C GLU A 65 -8.47 9.30 -15.38
N ILE A 66 -8.31 8.14 -14.73
CA ILE A 66 -7.52 7.02 -15.27
C ILE A 66 -8.06 6.55 -16.62
N LEU A 67 -9.39 6.41 -16.75
CA LEU A 67 -10.02 6.02 -18.01
C LEU A 67 -9.83 7.07 -19.10
N ARG A 68 -10.02 8.36 -18.79
CA ARG A 68 -9.79 9.46 -19.74
C ARG A 68 -8.34 9.50 -20.22
N MET A 69 -7.39 9.31 -19.31
CA MET A 69 -5.97 9.25 -19.66
C MET A 69 -5.67 8.04 -20.55
N THR A 70 -6.18 6.86 -20.19
CA THR A 70 -6.01 5.63 -20.98
C THR A 70 -6.58 5.80 -22.39
N GLU A 71 -7.80 6.35 -22.51
CA GLU A 71 -8.45 6.57 -23.80
C GLU A 71 -7.66 7.54 -24.68
N LYS A 72 -7.20 8.66 -24.10
CA LYS A 72 -6.40 9.65 -24.81
C LYS A 72 -5.08 9.07 -25.31
N VAL A 73 -4.44 8.23 -24.50
CA VAL A 73 -3.16 7.58 -24.83
C VAL A 73 -3.36 6.47 -25.87
N ALA A 74 -4.40 5.67 -25.75
CA ALA A 74 -4.72 4.60 -26.69
C ALA A 74 -5.02 5.14 -28.10
N ASN A 75 -5.77 6.24 -28.19
CA ASN A 75 -6.19 6.86 -29.45
C ASN A 75 -5.13 7.76 -30.09
N ALA A 76 -4.01 8.04 -29.41
CA ALA A 76 -2.94 8.88 -29.96
C ALA A 76 -2.19 8.14 -31.07
N LYS A 77 -1.92 8.84 -32.19
CA LYS A 77 -1.07 8.28 -33.25
C LYS A 77 0.36 8.08 -32.73
N PRO A 78 1.16 7.15 -33.28
CA PRO A 78 2.53 6.90 -32.80
C PRO A 78 3.41 8.16 -32.71
N GLY A 79 3.33 9.04 -33.71
CA GLY A 79 4.05 10.32 -33.71
C GLY A 79 3.52 11.34 -32.69
N GLU A 80 2.21 11.34 -32.45
CA GLU A 80 1.57 12.23 -31.45
C GLU A 80 1.90 11.77 -30.03
N PHE A 81 1.88 10.46 -29.76
CA PHE A 81 2.27 9.89 -28.48
C PHE A 81 3.74 10.14 -28.16
N ALA A 82 4.64 9.92 -29.13
CA ALA A 82 6.05 10.25 -28.99
C ALA A 82 6.28 11.74 -28.70
N ALA A 83 5.54 12.62 -29.39
CA ALA A 83 5.59 14.07 -29.13
C ALA A 83 5.06 14.44 -27.74
N MET A 84 3.95 13.85 -27.30
CA MET A 84 3.39 14.08 -25.95
C MET A 84 4.37 13.65 -24.86
N LYS A 85 5.01 12.49 -25.03
CA LYS A 85 6.04 12.01 -24.10
C LYS A 85 7.25 12.94 -24.09
N ALA A 86 7.79 13.29 -25.26
CA ALA A 86 8.92 14.21 -25.37
C ALA A 86 8.62 15.58 -24.75
N GLN A 87 7.39 16.08 -24.93
CA GLN A 87 6.93 17.32 -24.31
C GLN A 87 6.87 17.20 -22.78
N ALA A 88 6.30 16.11 -22.26
CA ALA A 88 6.24 15.87 -20.82
C ALA A 88 7.63 15.74 -20.20
N ASP A 89 8.53 14.99 -20.85
CA ASP A 89 9.93 14.82 -20.43
C ASP A 89 10.68 16.15 -20.47
N ALA A 90 10.48 16.98 -21.50
CA ALA A 90 11.09 18.30 -21.61
C ALA A 90 10.56 19.26 -20.53
N GLN A 91 9.26 19.28 -20.26
CA GLN A 91 8.66 20.07 -19.19
C GLN A 91 9.21 19.66 -17.81
N MET A 92 9.29 18.35 -17.56
CA MET A 92 9.85 17.78 -16.34
C MET A 92 11.33 18.19 -16.18
N SER A 93 12.13 18.04 -17.24
CA SER A 93 13.54 18.40 -17.26
C SER A 93 13.76 19.90 -17.03
N TYR A 94 12.93 20.74 -17.64
CA TYR A 94 12.96 22.19 -17.45
C TYR A 94 12.66 22.56 -15.99
N ALA A 95 11.60 22.01 -15.40
CA ALA A 95 11.24 22.25 -14.00
C ALA A 95 12.37 21.84 -13.03
N ILE A 96 12.96 20.66 -13.23
CA ILE A 96 14.08 20.18 -12.41
C ILE A 96 15.30 21.10 -12.56
N SER A 97 15.62 21.51 -13.79
CA SER A 97 16.77 22.39 -14.07
C SER A 97 16.58 23.77 -13.42
N GLY A 98 15.37 24.35 -13.53
CA GLY A 98 15.01 25.60 -12.85
C GLY A 98 15.13 25.50 -11.33
N ALA A 99 14.61 24.41 -10.75
CA ALA A 99 14.71 24.17 -9.30
C ALA A 99 16.16 23.98 -8.83
N LYS A 100 17.02 23.34 -9.62
CA LYS A 100 18.46 23.22 -9.31
C LYS A 100 19.14 24.59 -9.26
N MET A 101 18.87 25.46 -10.23
CA MET A 101 19.41 26.82 -10.23
C MET A 101 18.93 27.62 -9.02
N LEU A 102 17.63 27.54 -8.69
CA LEU A 102 17.08 28.20 -7.50
C LEU A 102 17.70 27.67 -6.21
N LYS A 103 17.89 26.35 -6.09
CA LYS A 103 18.60 25.76 -4.95
C LYS A 103 20.03 26.31 -4.85
N GLN A 104 20.75 26.41 -5.96
CA GLN A 104 22.11 26.97 -5.97
C GLN A 104 22.13 28.43 -5.52
N GLN A 105 21.21 29.26 -6.02
CA GLN A 105 21.05 30.65 -5.56
C GLN A 105 20.75 30.72 -4.06
N GLY A 106 19.86 29.83 -3.57
CA GLY A 106 19.57 29.71 -2.14
C GLY A 106 20.81 29.34 -1.33
N ASN A 107 21.64 28.42 -1.81
CA ASN A 107 22.90 28.03 -1.15
C ASN A 107 23.88 29.21 -1.07
N GLU A 108 23.99 30.01 -2.14
CA GLU A 108 24.84 31.20 -2.19
C GLU A 108 24.37 32.30 -1.24
N LEU A 109 23.06 32.50 -1.11
CA LEU A 109 22.48 33.45 -0.16
C LEU A 109 22.65 32.96 1.28
N HIS A 110 22.45 31.66 1.51
CA HIS A 110 22.62 31.03 2.83
C HIS A 110 24.05 31.16 3.34
N SER A 111 25.05 30.93 2.48
CA SER A 111 26.46 31.08 2.87
C SER A 111 26.87 32.52 3.18
N ARG A 112 26.10 33.51 2.71
CA ARG A 112 26.25 34.94 3.05
C ARG A 112 25.44 35.36 4.28
N GLY A 113 24.73 34.42 4.93
CA GLY A 113 23.85 34.71 6.07
C GLY A 113 22.52 35.38 5.69
N GLN A 114 22.19 35.49 4.40
CA GLN A 114 20.92 36.06 3.93
C GLN A 114 19.80 35.01 3.99
N TYR A 115 19.44 34.58 5.20
CA TYR A 115 18.56 33.43 5.41
C TYR A 115 17.13 33.63 4.89
N ALA A 116 16.57 34.84 4.99
CA ALA A 116 15.24 35.14 4.47
C ALA A 116 15.19 35.03 2.93
N ASP A 117 16.19 35.59 2.24
CA ASP A 117 16.30 35.51 0.78
C ASP A 117 16.56 34.08 0.32
N ALA A 118 17.42 33.35 1.05
CA ALA A 118 17.71 31.94 0.79
C ALA A 118 16.43 31.09 0.93
N ALA A 119 15.65 31.30 1.99
CA ALA A 119 14.37 30.64 2.21
C ALA A 119 13.41 30.86 1.03
N ALA A 120 13.31 32.09 0.52
CA ALA A 120 12.47 32.39 -0.64
C ALA A 120 12.89 31.59 -1.89
N LYS A 121 14.21 31.42 -2.12
CA LYS A 121 14.72 30.61 -3.24
C LYS A 121 14.42 29.12 -3.09
N TYR A 122 14.63 28.56 -1.89
CA TYR A 122 14.33 27.14 -1.64
C TYR A 122 12.83 26.85 -1.72
N LYS A 123 11.99 27.74 -1.18
CA LYS A 123 10.54 27.61 -1.27
C LYS A 123 10.08 27.65 -2.73
N LEU A 124 10.56 28.61 -3.51
CA LEU A 124 10.24 28.68 -4.94
C LEU A 124 10.72 27.43 -5.70
N ALA A 125 11.89 26.88 -5.37
CA ALA A 125 12.36 25.63 -5.94
C ALA A 125 11.41 24.46 -5.59
N LYS A 126 11.03 24.33 -4.32
CA LYS A 126 10.09 23.31 -3.81
C LYS A 126 8.75 23.39 -4.53
N ASP A 127 8.18 24.59 -4.61
CA ASP A 127 6.85 24.83 -5.18
C ASP A 127 6.82 24.56 -6.69
N ASN A 128 7.86 24.96 -7.43
CA ASN A 128 8.00 24.66 -8.87
C ASN A 128 8.07 23.14 -9.15
N MET A 129 8.43 22.34 -8.15
CA MET A 129 8.52 20.89 -8.25
C MET A 129 7.31 20.15 -7.70
N LYS A 130 6.26 20.84 -7.21
CA LYS A 130 5.09 20.18 -6.58
C LYS A 130 4.43 19.12 -7.47
N ASN A 131 4.51 19.28 -8.79
CA ASN A 131 3.95 18.36 -9.78
C ASN A 131 5.00 17.44 -10.46
N VAL A 132 6.28 17.56 -10.07
CA VAL A 132 7.40 16.81 -10.64
C VAL A 132 7.49 15.46 -9.92
N ARG A 133 6.94 14.42 -10.54
CA ARG A 133 6.79 13.08 -9.93
C ARG A 133 7.97 12.13 -10.16
N SER A 134 9.12 12.65 -10.59
CA SER A 134 10.34 11.85 -10.79
C SER A 134 11.12 11.68 -9.48
N ALA A 135 11.82 10.56 -9.32
CA ALA A 135 12.68 10.33 -8.16
C ALA A 135 13.73 11.44 -7.98
N ALA A 136 14.31 11.94 -9.08
CA ALA A 136 15.25 13.06 -9.04
C ALA A 136 14.59 14.37 -8.55
N GLY A 137 13.35 14.63 -8.98
CA GLY A 137 12.55 15.77 -8.52
C GLY A 137 12.23 15.68 -7.04
N GLN A 138 11.77 14.53 -6.56
CA GLN A 138 11.46 14.29 -5.15
C GLN A 138 12.69 14.45 -4.26
N THR A 139 13.84 13.88 -4.66
CA THR A 139 15.11 14.07 -3.93
C THR A 139 15.49 15.55 -3.87
N LEU A 140 15.32 16.29 -4.96
CA LEU A 140 15.62 17.72 -5.00
C LEU A 140 14.63 18.53 -4.13
N GLN A 141 13.35 18.15 -4.11
CA GLN A 141 12.32 18.75 -3.28
C GLN A 141 12.65 18.58 -1.80
N LEU A 142 13.00 17.35 -1.38
CA LEU A 142 13.44 17.07 -0.01
C LEU A 142 14.69 17.88 0.37
N GLN A 143 15.68 17.99 -0.54
CA GLN A 143 16.86 18.82 -0.30
C GLN A 143 16.50 20.30 -0.09
N CYS A 144 15.57 20.84 -0.89
CA CYS A 144 15.13 22.23 -0.75
C CYS A 144 14.34 22.44 0.55
N ALA A 145 13.43 21.53 0.90
CA ALA A 145 12.66 21.56 2.14
C ALA A 145 13.57 21.53 3.38
N LEU A 146 14.55 20.63 3.39
CA LEU A 146 15.56 20.56 4.44
C LEU A 146 16.39 21.87 4.53
N ASN A 147 16.82 22.44 3.42
CA ASN A 147 17.55 23.71 3.45
C ASN A 147 16.66 24.88 3.89
N LEU A 148 15.38 24.85 3.54
CA LEU A 148 14.37 25.81 3.97
C LEU A 148 14.20 25.79 5.50
N MET A 149 14.04 24.61 6.11
CA MET A 149 14.04 24.45 7.58
C MET A 149 15.29 25.05 8.22
N SER A 150 16.47 24.83 7.62
CA SER A 150 17.70 25.43 8.13
C SER A 150 17.69 26.96 8.07
N CYS A 151 17.06 27.56 7.06
CA CYS A 151 16.91 29.02 6.98
C CYS A 151 15.93 29.53 8.04
N TYR A 152 14.83 28.82 8.26
CA TYR A 152 13.84 29.16 9.28
C TYR A 152 14.42 29.16 10.69
N LEU A 153 15.19 28.13 11.05
CA LEU A 153 15.94 28.12 12.32
C LEU A 153 16.87 29.33 12.46
N LYS A 154 17.65 29.64 11.42
CA LYS A 154 18.62 30.74 11.46
C LYS A 154 17.99 32.13 11.43
N SER A 155 16.72 32.23 11.04
CA SER A 155 15.95 33.48 11.01
C SER A 155 14.92 33.61 12.13
N GLY A 156 14.86 32.65 13.06
CA GLY A 156 13.93 32.66 14.20
C GLY A 156 12.48 32.33 13.83
N ARG A 157 12.23 31.80 12.63
CA ARG A 157 10.90 31.39 12.16
C ARG A 157 10.60 29.96 12.57
N PHE A 158 10.46 29.74 13.88
CA PHE A 158 10.43 28.39 14.43
C PHE A 158 9.15 27.62 14.08
N GLU A 159 8.00 28.28 14.05
CA GLU A 159 6.72 27.67 13.66
C GLU A 159 6.78 27.17 12.20
N ASP A 160 7.28 27.98 11.27
CA ASP A 160 7.45 27.57 9.87
C ASP A 160 8.42 26.39 9.72
N CYS A 161 9.44 26.29 10.57
CA CYS A 161 10.35 25.14 10.61
C CYS A 161 9.61 23.87 11.06
N ILE A 162 8.71 23.99 12.04
CA ILE A 162 7.92 22.88 12.57
C ILE A 162 6.95 22.35 11.51
N ASP A 163 6.25 23.24 10.81
CA ASP A 163 5.33 22.87 9.75
C ASP A 163 6.06 22.12 8.62
N GLU A 164 7.17 22.69 8.14
CA GLU A 164 7.98 22.08 7.08
C GLU A 164 8.58 20.73 7.51
N GLY A 165 9.03 20.61 8.75
CA GLY A 165 9.52 19.35 9.31
C GLY A 165 8.43 18.29 9.42
N SER A 166 7.22 18.69 9.79
CA SER A 166 6.07 17.80 9.89
C SER A 166 5.61 17.29 8.53
N GLU A 167 5.63 18.14 7.50
CA GLU A 167 5.40 17.71 6.11
C GLU A 167 6.41 16.63 5.68
N ILE A 168 7.71 16.82 5.95
CA ILE A 168 8.75 15.85 5.60
C ILE A 168 8.51 14.51 6.31
N LEU A 169 8.29 14.56 7.62
CA LEU A 169 8.16 13.36 8.45
C LEU A 169 6.88 12.56 8.17
N ALA A 170 5.86 13.19 7.57
CA ALA A 170 4.65 12.50 7.12
C ALA A 170 4.93 11.49 5.98
N TYR A 171 5.94 11.72 5.14
CA TYR A 171 6.29 10.81 4.04
C TYR A 171 7.68 10.15 4.18
N ASP A 172 8.58 10.72 4.99
CA ASP A 172 9.88 10.16 5.36
C ASP A 172 10.04 10.20 6.88
N SER A 173 9.39 9.24 7.54
CA SER A 173 9.35 9.12 9.01
C SER A 173 10.70 8.77 9.65
N SER A 174 11.75 8.58 8.84
CA SER A 174 13.11 8.26 9.26
C SER A 174 14.11 9.41 9.04
N ASN A 175 13.62 10.58 8.63
CA ASN A 175 14.50 11.70 8.26
C ASN A 175 15.16 12.36 9.48
N VAL A 176 16.40 11.97 9.75
CA VAL A 176 17.21 12.48 10.88
C VAL A 176 17.29 14.01 10.89
N LYS A 177 17.52 14.64 9.73
CA LYS A 177 17.66 16.10 9.63
C LYS A 177 16.36 16.83 9.91
N ALA A 178 15.21 16.26 9.56
CA ALA A 178 13.91 16.84 9.85
C ALA A 178 13.62 16.79 11.35
N TYR A 179 13.80 15.62 11.99
CA TYR A 179 13.68 15.48 13.45
C TYR A 179 14.61 16.44 14.19
N TYR A 180 15.91 16.44 13.83
CA TYR A 180 16.89 17.31 14.48
C TYR A 180 16.51 18.79 14.39
N ARG A 181 16.12 19.27 13.20
CA ARG A 181 15.78 20.70 12.99
C ARG A 181 14.44 21.08 13.59
N ARG A 182 13.44 20.20 13.56
CA ARG A 182 12.15 20.43 14.20
C ARG A 182 12.28 20.43 15.72
N GLY A 183 13.06 19.50 16.28
CA GLY A 183 13.41 19.47 17.70
C GLY A 183 14.17 20.72 18.16
N GLN A 184 15.10 21.24 17.35
CA GLN A 184 15.73 22.55 17.59
C GLN A 184 14.70 23.68 17.62
N ALA A 185 13.76 23.73 16.68
CA ALA A 185 12.72 24.76 16.64
C ALA A 185 11.79 24.70 17.87
N TYR A 186 11.37 23.50 18.29
CA TYR A 186 10.61 23.32 19.53
C TYR A 186 11.38 23.79 20.75
N LYS A 187 12.68 23.51 20.81
CA LYS A 187 13.55 23.95 21.91
C LYS A 187 13.60 25.46 22.02
N GLU A 188 13.74 26.17 20.89
CA GLU A 188 13.76 27.64 20.86
C GLU A 188 12.40 28.25 21.21
N LEU A 189 11.29 27.56 20.93
CA LEU A 189 9.95 27.95 21.38
C LEU A 189 9.64 27.58 22.83
N GLY A 190 10.56 26.90 23.53
CA GLY A 190 10.36 26.44 24.91
C GLY A 190 9.43 25.22 25.05
N ASN A 191 9.01 24.59 23.95
CA ASN A 191 8.30 23.32 23.99
C ASN A 191 9.32 22.17 24.15
N LEU A 192 9.85 22.06 25.37
CA LEU A 192 11.01 21.23 25.66
C LEU A 192 10.68 19.73 25.57
N GLU A 193 9.46 19.33 25.90
CA GLU A 193 8.99 17.94 25.78
C GLU A 193 8.99 17.49 24.32
N ALA A 194 8.42 18.29 23.41
CA ALA A 194 8.43 17.99 21.97
C ALA A 194 9.85 18.04 21.40
N ALA A 195 10.69 18.96 21.88
CA ALA A 195 12.09 19.05 21.49
C ALA A 195 12.87 17.77 21.84
N VAL A 196 12.75 17.30 23.08
CA VAL A 196 13.40 16.06 23.54
C VAL A 196 12.89 14.88 22.72
N ALA A 197 11.58 14.75 22.51
CA ALA A 197 11.02 13.65 21.72
C ALA A 197 11.61 13.57 20.29
N ASP A 198 11.66 14.70 19.57
CA ASP A 198 12.23 14.74 18.22
C ASP A 198 13.75 14.49 18.22
N LEU A 199 14.48 15.08 19.17
CA LEU A 199 15.94 14.92 19.27
C LEU A 199 16.34 13.50 19.69
N SER A 200 15.59 12.87 20.59
CA SER A 200 15.75 11.45 20.93
C SER A 200 15.53 10.58 19.71
N LYS A 201 14.49 10.85 18.90
CA LYS A 201 14.26 10.11 17.65
C LYS A 201 15.39 10.29 16.65
N ALA A 202 15.92 11.50 16.51
CA ALA A 202 17.08 11.77 15.66
C ALA A 202 18.32 11.01 16.15
N HIS A 203 18.56 10.97 17.47
CA HIS A 203 19.69 10.25 18.07
C HIS A 203 19.54 8.73 17.97
N GLU A 204 18.34 8.17 18.12
CA GLU A 204 18.08 6.75 17.90
C GLU A 204 18.46 6.30 16.49
N ILE A 205 18.19 7.14 15.48
CA ILE A 205 18.49 6.83 14.08
C ILE A 205 19.98 7.09 13.75
N SER A 206 20.62 8.03 14.43
CA SER A 206 22.03 8.40 14.24
C SER A 206 22.75 8.55 15.60
N PRO A 207 23.06 7.42 16.27
CA PRO A 207 23.61 7.44 17.63
C PRO A 207 25.02 8.01 17.70
N ASP A 208 25.78 7.96 16.60
CA ASP A 208 27.16 8.44 16.53
C ASP A 208 27.26 9.96 16.22
N ASP A 209 26.14 10.65 16.00
CA ASP A 209 26.14 12.09 15.74
C ASP A 209 26.15 12.89 17.05
N GLU A 210 27.37 13.27 17.48
CA GLU A 210 27.59 14.02 18.72
C GLU A 210 26.85 15.37 18.71
N THR A 211 26.59 15.97 17.55
CA THR A 211 25.86 17.25 17.48
C THR A 211 24.40 17.10 17.88
N ILE A 212 23.80 15.93 17.59
CA ILE A 212 22.45 15.60 18.04
C ILE A 212 22.47 15.31 19.53
N ALA A 213 23.44 14.52 20.01
CA ALA A 213 23.57 14.17 21.43
C ALA A 213 23.81 15.40 22.33
N GLU A 214 24.59 16.38 21.87
CA GLU A 214 24.77 17.67 22.55
C GLU A 214 23.46 18.45 22.67
N VAL A 215 22.74 18.62 21.56
CA VAL A 215 21.48 19.38 21.54
C VAL A 215 20.38 18.68 22.35
N LEU A 216 20.35 17.35 22.35
CA LEU A 216 19.46 16.54 23.18
C LEU A 216 19.74 16.76 24.67
N ARG A 217 21.00 16.65 25.12
CA ARG A 217 21.39 16.91 26.52
C ARG A 217 21.04 18.33 26.97
N ASP A 218 21.23 19.33 26.11
CA ASP A 218 20.81 20.72 26.40
C ASP A 218 19.29 20.83 26.58
N ALA A 219 18.50 20.18 25.72
CA ALA A 219 17.04 20.17 25.82
C ALA A 219 16.56 19.45 27.09
N GLU A 220 17.12 18.28 27.42
CA GLU A 220 16.82 17.52 28.64
C GLU A 220 17.19 18.30 29.91
N GLY A 221 18.36 18.95 29.90
CA GLY A 221 18.81 19.78 31.01
C GLY A 221 17.88 20.98 31.24
N LYS A 222 17.40 21.63 30.17
CA LYS A 222 16.41 22.71 30.29
C LYS A 222 15.06 22.18 30.82
N LEU A 223 14.61 21.03 30.34
CA LEU A 223 13.35 20.41 30.75
C LEU A 223 13.37 20.05 32.25
N ALA A 224 14.49 19.47 32.72
CA ALA A 224 14.66 19.10 34.11
C ALA A 224 14.70 20.30 35.08
N ASN A 225 15.11 21.47 34.58
CA ASN A 225 15.20 22.71 35.35
C ASN A 225 13.93 23.57 35.30
N LEU A 226 12.88 23.15 34.57
CA LEU A 226 11.60 23.83 34.64
C LEU A 226 11.05 23.71 36.06
N PRO A 227 10.57 24.82 36.67
CA PRO A 227 9.93 24.76 37.98
C PRO A 227 8.74 23.82 37.84
N ARG A 228 8.77 22.69 38.56
CA ARG A 228 7.60 21.81 38.66
C ARG A 228 6.47 22.67 39.22
N GLU A 229 5.45 22.90 38.39
CA GLU A 229 4.24 23.57 38.83
C GLU A 229 3.71 22.77 40.03
N VAL A 230 3.78 23.39 41.21
CA VAL A 230 3.24 22.81 42.42
C VAL A 230 1.73 22.82 42.23
N VAL A 231 1.17 21.69 41.83
CA VAL A 231 -0.27 21.46 41.89
C VAL A 231 -0.64 21.53 43.37
N ILE A 232 -1.12 22.68 43.81
CA ILE A 232 -1.79 22.81 45.08
C ILE A 232 -3.12 22.10 44.87
N GLU A 233 -3.20 20.83 45.27
CA GLU A 233 -4.49 20.21 45.56
C GLU A 233 -5.10 21.04 46.70
N GLU A 234 -6.10 21.84 46.36
CA GLU A 234 -6.93 22.53 47.34
C GLU A 234 -7.64 21.44 48.14
N ILE A 235 -7.14 21.18 49.35
CA ILE A 235 -7.78 20.32 50.33
C ILE A 235 -9.06 21.05 50.73
N VAL A 236 -10.18 20.68 50.11
CA VAL A 236 -11.50 21.07 50.60
C VAL A 236 -11.75 20.21 51.84
N GLU A 237 -11.58 20.82 53.01
CA GLU A 237 -12.00 20.23 54.28
C GLU A 237 -13.51 19.96 54.22
N GLU A 238 -13.89 18.71 54.48
CA GLU A 238 -15.26 18.24 54.58
C GLU A 238 -15.95 18.91 55.79
N GLU A 239 -17.00 19.69 55.55
CA GLU A 239 -17.98 19.99 56.58
C GLU A 239 -19.10 18.94 56.54
N GLU A 240 -19.19 18.18 57.64
CA GLU A 240 -20.26 17.23 57.93
C GLU A 240 -21.60 17.95 58.12
N GLU A 241 -22.64 17.58 57.36
CA GLU A 241 -24.03 17.73 57.81
C GLU A 241 -24.88 16.49 57.49
N ASP A 242 -25.21 15.77 58.58
CA ASP A 242 -26.41 15.02 58.90
C ASP A 242 -27.25 14.32 57.80
N ASN A 243 -27.03 13.00 57.73
CA ASN A 243 -28.01 11.94 58.01
C ASN A 243 -29.49 12.15 57.60
N PHE A 244 -29.87 11.60 56.43
CA PHE A 244 -31.17 10.95 56.27
C PHE A 244 -31.11 9.80 55.25
N GLN A 245 -31.45 8.59 55.71
CA GLN A 245 -31.69 7.38 54.90
C GLN A 245 -32.87 6.61 55.52
N PRO A 246 -33.52 5.63 54.85
CA PRO A 246 -33.51 5.29 53.42
C PRO A 246 -34.94 5.01 52.86
N SER A 247 -35.08 4.90 51.53
CA SER A 247 -36.12 4.04 50.94
C SER A 247 -35.82 3.65 49.49
N SER A 248 -35.68 2.36 49.26
CA SER A 248 -35.88 1.66 47.98
C SER A 248 -37.21 0.87 48.12
N PRO A 249 -37.95 0.44 47.06
CA PRO A 249 -37.43 0.09 45.72
C PRO A 249 -38.35 0.37 44.49
N GLN A 250 -37.72 0.23 43.31
CA GLN A 250 -38.28 -0.30 42.03
C GLN A 250 -39.23 0.54 41.14
N ASN A 251 -38.74 0.69 39.89
CA ASN A 251 -39.33 0.26 38.60
C ASN A 251 -39.98 1.27 37.63
N VAL A 252 -39.61 1.06 36.34
CA VAL A 252 -40.21 1.45 35.04
C VAL A 252 -40.13 2.96 34.71
N VAL A 253 -39.63 3.45 33.57
CA VAL A 253 -39.83 3.03 32.16
C VAL A 253 -38.64 3.50 31.31
N ALA A 254 -38.15 2.60 30.45
CA ALA A 254 -37.32 2.90 29.30
C ALA A 254 -38.20 3.23 28.07
N GLN A 255 -37.84 4.29 27.34
CA GLN A 255 -38.17 4.54 25.93
C GLN A 255 -36.84 5.00 25.31
N LYS A 256 -36.09 4.15 24.59
CA LYS A 256 -36.30 3.61 23.23
C LYS A 256 -36.44 4.72 22.17
N SER A 257 -35.33 5.05 21.53
CA SER A 257 -35.29 5.62 20.19
C SER A 257 -34.23 4.87 19.38
N ASP A 258 -34.69 4.37 18.24
CA ASP A 258 -34.15 3.30 17.43
C ASP A 258 -32.81 3.58 16.73
N GLU A 259 -32.01 2.51 16.73
CA GLU A 259 -31.03 2.03 15.74
C GLU A 259 -31.06 2.64 14.33
N ILE A 260 -29.89 3.11 13.88
CA ILE A 260 -29.37 2.81 12.54
C ILE A 260 -27.96 2.23 12.73
N ASP A 261 -27.88 0.91 12.68
CA ASP A 261 -26.64 0.13 12.66
C ASP A 261 -26.02 0.22 11.25
N GLN A 262 -24.97 1.03 11.10
CA GLN A 262 -24.00 0.91 10.01
C GLN A 262 -22.70 0.39 10.62
N SER A 263 -22.61 -0.93 10.75
CA SER A 263 -21.37 -1.62 11.05
C SER A 263 -20.37 -1.43 9.89
N MET A 264 -19.57 -0.37 9.98
CA MET A 264 -18.32 -0.26 9.23
C MET A 264 -17.33 -1.27 9.81
N HIS A 265 -17.23 -2.44 9.17
CA HIS A 265 -16.06 -3.30 9.36
C HIS A 265 -14.84 -2.57 8.79
N GLN A 266 -14.03 -1.98 9.68
CA GLN A 266 -12.62 -1.77 9.39
C GLN A 266 -11.95 -3.14 9.27
N PRO A 267 -11.32 -3.51 8.13
CA PRO A 267 -10.47 -4.69 8.11
C PRO A 267 -9.14 -4.30 8.75
N SER A 268 -8.85 -4.93 9.88
CA SER A 268 -7.54 -4.95 10.51
C SER A 268 -6.45 -5.36 9.50
N LEU A 269 -5.40 -4.54 9.43
CA LEU A 269 -4.12 -4.91 8.84
C LEU A 269 -3.51 -6.04 9.68
N ASP A 270 -3.41 -7.23 9.08
CA ASP A 270 -2.34 -8.24 9.25
C ASP A 270 -2.87 -9.63 8.92
N SER A 271 -2.81 -10.01 7.64
CA SER A 271 -2.63 -11.40 7.22
C SER A 271 -2.31 -11.45 5.73
N VAL A 272 -1.25 -12.19 5.38
CA VAL A 272 -1.01 -12.63 4.00
C VAL A 272 -2.19 -13.53 3.63
N PRO A 273 -2.95 -13.26 2.55
CA PRO A 273 -4.01 -14.15 2.10
C PRO A 273 -3.41 -15.54 1.86
N SER A 274 -4.01 -16.57 2.44
CA SER A 274 -3.60 -17.93 2.19
C SER A 274 -3.82 -18.29 0.71
N ALA A 275 -3.19 -19.36 0.24
CA ALA A 275 -3.41 -19.84 -1.13
C ALA A 275 -4.90 -20.15 -1.42
N ALA A 276 -5.70 -20.46 -0.40
CA ALA A 276 -7.14 -20.66 -0.51
C ALA A 276 -7.89 -19.33 -0.70
N ASP A 277 -7.51 -18.29 0.06
CA ASP A 277 -8.09 -16.95 -0.08
C ASP A 277 -7.77 -16.36 -1.46
N MET A 278 -6.57 -16.62 -1.98
CA MET A 278 -6.17 -16.20 -3.32
C MET A 278 -6.97 -16.94 -4.41
N GLN A 279 -7.31 -18.21 -4.21
CA GLN A 279 -8.17 -18.97 -5.12
C GLN A 279 -9.62 -18.47 -5.11
N ASP A 280 -10.19 -18.19 -3.95
CA ASP A 280 -11.56 -17.69 -3.83
C ASP A 280 -11.73 -16.26 -4.37
N ILE A 281 -10.72 -15.40 -4.15
CA ILE A 281 -10.68 -14.06 -4.75
C ILE A 281 -10.60 -14.16 -6.27
N MET A 282 -9.70 -14.99 -6.80
CA MET A 282 -9.53 -15.17 -8.24
C MET A 282 -10.76 -15.80 -8.88
N ARG A 283 -11.48 -16.65 -8.15
CA ARG A 283 -12.76 -17.22 -8.58
C ARG A 283 -13.86 -16.17 -8.65
N THR A 284 -14.03 -15.36 -7.61
CA THR A 284 -15.03 -14.27 -7.57
C THR A 284 -14.77 -13.27 -8.69
N PHE A 285 -13.51 -12.95 -8.94
CA PHE A 285 -13.08 -12.10 -10.06
C PHE A 285 -13.41 -12.67 -11.43
N MET A 286 -13.41 -14.00 -11.56
CA MET A 286 -13.72 -14.74 -12.78
C MET A 286 -15.22 -14.97 -13.00
N GLU A 287 -16.10 -14.59 -12.08
CA GLU A 287 -17.56 -14.67 -12.27
C GLU A 287 -18.10 -13.56 -13.17
N ASP A 288 -17.38 -12.43 -13.29
CA ASP A 288 -17.78 -11.30 -14.13
C ASP A 288 -17.53 -11.57 -15.63
N PRO A 289 -18.56 -11.43 -16.50
CA PRO A 289 -18.43 -11.65 -17.94
C PRO A 289 -17.39 -10.74 -18.63
N ALA A 290 -17.22 -9.50 -18.17
CA ALA A 290 -16.25 -8.55 -18.72
C ALA A 290 -14.82 -8.98 -18.38
N MET A 291 -14.57 -9.47 -17.16
CA MET A 291 -13.26 -9.99 -16.77
C MET A 291 -12.87 -11.26 -17.51
N GLN A 292 -13.84 -12.13 -17.81
CA GLN A 292 -13.61 -13.31 -18.64
C GLN A 292 -13.20 -12.93 -20.06
N GLN A 293 -13.77 -11.86 -20.63
CA GLN A 293 -13.38 -11.35 -21.94
C GLN A 293 -11.95 -10.77 -21.92
N VAL A 294 -11.59 -10.03 -20.87
CA VAL A 294 -10.22 -9.54 -20.66
C VAL A 294 -9.24 -10.70 -20.63
N LEU A 295 -9.45 -11.70 -19.77
CA LEU A 295 -8.57 -12.85 -19.68
C LEU A 295 -8.47 -13.61 -21.01
N THR A 296 -9.58 -13.76 -21.73
CA THR A 296 -9.61 -14.38 -23.05
C THR A 296 -8.72 -13.62 -24.04
N SER A 297 -8.87 -12.29 -24.10
CA SER A 297 -8.07 -11.45 -24.99
C SER A 297 -6.58 -11.44 -24.62
N MET A 298 -6.26 -11.48 -23.32
CA MET A 298 -4.89 -11.59 -22.82
C MET A 298 -4.25 -12.91 -23.25
N MET A 299 -4.96 -14.03 -23.13
CA MET A 299 -4.45 -15.35 -23.53
C MET A 299 -4.24 -15.47 -25.04
N LYS A 300 -5.09 -14.83 -25.87
CA LYS A 300 -4.91 -14.82 -27.34
C LYS A 300 -3.67 -14.03 -27.77
N ASN A 301 -3.35 -12.95 -27.06
CA ASN A 301 -2.26 -12.04 -27.42
C ASN A 301 -0.94 -12.32 -26.67
N MET A 302 -0.91 -13.33 -25.81
CA MET A 302 0.27 -13.72 -25.02
C MET A 302 1.30 -14.45 -25.89
N SER A 303 2.59 -14.10 -25.79
CA SER A 303 3.63 -14.77 -26.59
C SER A 303 3.90 -16.20 -26.10
N PRO A 304 4.34 -17.12 -26.98
CA PRO A 304 4.67 -18.50 -26.60
C PRO A 304 5.69 -18.58 -25.47
N ASP A 305 6.70 -17.69 -25.48
CA ASP A 305 7.73 -17.65 -24.44
C ASP A 305 7.13 -17.26 -23.08
N THR A 306 6.28 -16.24 -23.05
CA THR A 306 5.60 -15.83 -21.82
C THR A 306 4.63 -16.89 -21.31
N MET A 307 3.97 -17.62 -22.20
CA MET A 307 3.07 -18.72 -21.84
C MET A 307 3.85 -19.94 -21.29
N ALA A 308 4.99 -20.27 -21.88
CA ALA A 308 5.88 -21.33 -21.40
C ALA A 308 6.47 -21.00 -20.01
N ASP A 309 6.90 -19.75 -19.80
CA ASP A 309 7.42 -19.30 -18.50
C ASP A 309 6.34 -19.32 -17.41
N MET A 310 5.12 -18.86 -17.74
CA MET A 310 3.99 -18.89 -16.81
C MET A 310 3.58 -20.34 -16.49
N SER A 311 3.56 -21.20 -17.50
CA SER A 311 3.30 -22.63 -17.33
C SER A 311 4.26 -23.24 -16.30
N ARG A 312 5.57 -23.04 -16.45
CA ARG A 312 6.59 -23.56 -15.52
C ARG A 312 6.35 -23.06 -14.10
N GLN A 313 5.92 -21.81 -13.96
CA GLN A 313 5.61 -21.18 -12.68
C GLN A 313 4.41 -21.83 -11.97
N PHE A 314 3.41 -22.31 -12.72
CA PHE A 314 2.26 -23.05 -12.17
C PHE A 314 2.51 -24.58 -12.09
N GLY A 315 3.75 -25.03 -12.29
CA GLY A 315 4.13 -26.44 -12.23
C GLY A 315 3.74 -27.24 -13.47
N LEU A 316 3.34 -26.57 -14.55
CA LEU A 316 3.07 -27.16 -15.85
C LEU A 316 4.33 -27.00 -16.71
N ASN A 317 4.98 -28.09 -17.13
CA ASN A 317 6.21 -27.99 -17.93
C ASN A 317 5.90 -27.92 -19.44
N LEU A 318 5.17 -26.90 -19.90
CA LEU A 318 5.03 -26.68 -21.35
C LEU A 318 6.36 -26.21 -21.94
N THR A 319 6.77 -26.84 -23.04
CA THR A 319 7.87 -26.34 -23.86
C THR A 319 7.42 -25.11 -24.63
N THR A 320 8.36 -24.30 -25.14
CA THR A 320 8.03 -23.13 -25.98
C THR A 320 7.28 -23.54 -27.25
N GLU A 321 7.54 -24.73 -27.78
CA GLU A 321 6.82 -25.30 -28.92
C GLU A 321 5.38 -25.71 -28.56
N ASP A 322 5.19 -26.32 -27.39
CA ASP A 322 3.86 -26.67 -26.88
C ASP A 322 3.03 -25.43 -26.53
N ALA A 323 3.69 -24.39 -26.00
CA ALA A 323 3.08 -23.09 -25.73
C ALA A 323 2.66 -22.37 -27.02
N ALA A 324 3.45 -22.47 -28.10
CA ALA A 324 3.08 -21.94 -29.40
C ALA A 324 1.85 -22.67 -29.99
N LYS A 325 1.81 -24.00 -29.89
CA LYS A 325 0.65 -24.81 -30.29
C LYS A 325 -0.58 -24.52 -29.43
N ALA A 326 -0.40 -24.31 -28.14
CA ALA A 326 -1.48 -23.92 -27.22
C ALA A 326 -2.02 -22.53 -27.55
N GLN A 327 -1.15 -21.55 -27.83
CA GLN A 327 -1.54 -20.22 -28.28
C GLN A 327 -2.35 -20.29 -29.58
N ASP A 328 -1.88 -21.05 -30.57
CA ASP A 328 -2.58 -21.23 -31.85
C ASP A 328 -3.97 -21.88 -31.65
N ALA A 329 -4.05 -22.92 -30.81
CA ALA A 329 -5.32 -23.54 -30.44
C ALA A 329 -6.26 -22.57 -29.72
N ILE A 330 -5.76 -21.75 -28.79
CA ILE A 330 -6.55 -20.71 -28.08
C ILE A 330 -7.01 -19.60 -29.05
N SER A 331 -6.20 -19.27 -30.04
CA SER A 331 -6.51 -18.27 -31.07
C SER A 331 -7.70 -18.71 -31.92
N GLN A 332 -7.73 -20.00 -32.27
CA GLN A 332 -8.76 -20.63 -33.11
C GLN A 332 -10.08 -20.91 -32.37
N LEU A 333 -10.09 -20.89 -31.03
CA LEU A 333 -11.32 -21.08 -30.25
C LEU A 333 -12.20 -19.81 -30.26
N SER A 334 -13.51 -20.00 -30.43
CA SER A 334 -14.49 -18.92 -30.26
C SER A 334 -14.58 -18.49 -28.78
N PRO A 335 -14.87 -17.21 -28.47
CA PRO A 335 -15.00 -16.73 -27.08
C PRO A 335 -15.99 -17.56 -26.25
N GLU A 336 -17.07 -18.04 -26.87
CA GLU A 336 -18.07 -18.91 -26.26
C GLU A 336 -17.51 -20.30 -25.90
N SER A 337 -16.63 -20.84 -26.75
CA SER A 337 -16.01 -22.15 -26.53
C SER A 337 -14.97 -22.09 -25.42
N LEU A 338 -14.21 -21.01 -25.34
CA LEU A 338 -13.27 -20.76 -24.26
C LEU A 338 -13.98 -20.57 -22.91
N HIS A 339 -15.11 -19.84 -22.91
CA HIS A 339 -15.93 -19.66 -21.72
C HIS A 339 -16.53 -20.99 -21.20
N LYS A 340 -17.02 -21.85 -22.11
CA LYS A 340 -17.48 -23.20 -21.76
C LYS A 340 -16.36 -24.06 -21.19
N MET A 341 -15.16 -23.96 -21.76
CA MET A 341 -13.97 -24.67 -21.28
C MET A 341 -13.57 -24.21 -19.87
N MET A 342 -13.58 -22.91 -19.58
CA MET A 342 -13.31 -22.38 -18.23
C MET A 342 -14.35 -22.86 -17.21
N LYS A 343 -15.65 -22.83 -17.54
CA LYS A 343 -16.71 -23.41 -16.70
C LYS A 343 -16.51 -24.90 -16.44
N TRP A 344 -16.00 -25.63 -17.44
CA TRP A 344 -15.71 -27.04 -17.31
C TRP A 344 -14.49 -27.32 -16.42
N MET A 345 -13.41 -26.54 -16.56
CA MET A 345 -12.24 -26.59 -15.68
C MET A 345 -12.60 -26.30 -14.23
N ASP A 346 -13.41 -25.26 -13.97
CA ASP A 346 -13.87 -24.92 -12.61
C ASP A 346 -14.70 -26.05 -12.00
N ARG A 347 -15.55 -26.71 -12.80
CA ARG A 347 -16.32 -27.87 -12.32
C ARG A 347 -15.44 -29.10 -12.08
N ALA A 348 -14.41 -29.31 -12.88
CA ALA A 348 -13.43 -30.37 -12.71
C ALA A 348 -12.57 -30.16 -11.46
N GLN A 349 -12.08 -28.93 -11.22
CA GLN A 349 -11.34 -28.56 -10.01
C GLN A 349 -12.16 -28.77 -8.74
N ARG A 350 -13.43 -28.33 -8.73
CA ARG A 350 -14.35 -28.59 -7.60
C ARG A 350 -14.57 -30.08 -7.34
N GLY A 351 -14.63 -30.90 -8.39
CA GLY A 351 -14.70 -32.36 -8.27
C GLY A 351 -13.43 -32.96 -7.65
N VAL A 352 -12.25 -32.49 -8.06
CA VAL A 352 -10.96 -32.92 -7.51
C VAL A 352 -10.80 -32.49 -6.05
N GLU A 353 -11.21 -31.28 -5.69
CA GLU A 353 -11.20 -30.78 -4.31
C GLU A 353 -12.18 -31.52 -3.42
N ALA A 354 -13.39 -31.79 -3.89
CA ALA A 354 -14.36 -32.62 -3.17
C ALA A 354 -13.81 -34.03 -2.91
N ALA A 355 -13.16 -34.65 -3.90
CA ALA A 355 -12.51 -35.95 -3.75
C ALA A 355 -11.33 -35.89 -2.76
N LYS A 356 -10.52 -34.83 -2.81
CA LYS A 356 -9.38 -34.63 -1.89
C LYS A 356 -9.82 -34.36 -0.46
N LYS A 357 -10.90 -33.59 -0.27
CA LYS A 357 -11.52 -33.31 1.04
C LYS A 357 -12.16 -34.57 1.62
N THR A 358 -12.80 -35.38 0.78
CA THR A 358 -13.37 -36.69 1.17
C THR A 358 -12.27 -37.69 1.56
N LYS A 359 -11.18 -37.74 0.79
CA LYS A 359 -9.98 -38.54 1.11
C LYS A 359 -9.36 -38.11 2.43
N ASN A 360 -9.18 -36.81 2.66
CA ASN A 360 -8.61 -36.29 3.91
C ASN A 360 -9.55 -36.49 5.11
N TRP A 361 -10.87 -36.39 4.92
CA TRP A 361 -11.88 -36.71 5.94
C TRP A 361 -11.86 -38.20 6.35
N LEU A 362 -11.71 -39.11 5.38
CA LEU A 362 -11.53 -40.55 5.63
C LEU A 362 -10.22 -40.87 6.38
N ILE A 363 -9.13 -40.18 6.05
CA ILE A 363 -7.81 -40.41 6.66
C ILE A 363 -7.70 -39.79 8.07
N ALA A 364 -8.40 -38.69 8.33
CA ALA A 364 -8.35 -37.98 9.63
C ALA A 364 -9.06 -38.74 10.77
N ARG A 365 -10.05 -39.60 10.47
CA ARG A 365 -10.72 -40.44 11.47
C ARG A 365 -10.08 -41.83 11.55
N LYS A 366 -8.83 -41.90 12.03
CA LYS A 366 -8.15 -43.19 12.32
C LYS A 366 -8.99 -44.12 13.21
N GLY A 367 -9.79 -43.56 14.13
CA GLY A 367 -10.71 -44.32 14.99
C GLY A 367 -11.88 -44.99 14.25
N PHE A 368 -12.33 -44.45 13.10
CA PHE A 368 -13.44 -45.04 12.34
C PHE A 368 -13.01 -46.28 11.56
N ILE A 369 -11.79 -46.26 11.01
CA ILE A 369 -11.19 -47.45 10.37
C ILE A 369 -10.94 -48.53 11.43
N ILE A 370 -10.43 -48.16 12.60
CA ILE A 370 -10.25 -49.09 13.73
C ILE A 370 -11.60 -49.65 14.19
N ALA A 371 -12.65 -48.84 14.28
CA ALA A 371 -14.00 -49.30 14.66
C ALA A 371 -14.59 -50.28 13.62
N ILE A 372 -14.40 -50.04 12.32
CA ILE A 372 -14.82 -50.97 11.26
C ILE A 372 -14.05 -52.28 11.36
N VAL A 373 -12.72 -52.22 11.55
CA VAL A 373 -11.89 -53.43 11.73
C VAL A 373 -12.30 -54.20 12.98
N LEU A 374 -12.55 -53.51 14.11
CA LEU A 374 -13.03 -54.13 15.35
C LEU A 374 -14.43 -54.73 15.20
N LEU A 375 -15.35 -54.10 14.46
CA LEU A 375 -16.67 -54.67 14.17
C LEU A 375 -16.57 -55.92 13.31
N ILE A 376 -15.69 -55.93 12.31
CA ILE A 376 -15.44 -57.11 11.47
C ILE A 376 -14.81 -58.24 12.30
N VAL A 377 -13.83 -57.92 13.15
CA VAL A 377 -13.19 -58.89 14.06
C VAL A 377 -14.20 -59.43 15.08
N ALA A 378 -15.03 -58.58 15.69
CA ALA A 378 -16.08 -58.99 16.62
C ALA A 378 -17.11 -59.91 15.95
N PHE A 379 -17.53 -59.59 14.73
CA PHE A 379 -18.44 -60.42 13.94
C PHE A 379 -17.84 -61.80 13.61
N ILE A 380 -16.54 -61.85 13.27
CA ILE A 380 -15.82 -63.11 13.01
C ILE A 380 -15.70 -63.95 14.29
N LEU A 381 -15.34 -63.33 15.42
CA LEU A 381 -15.23 -64.01 16.72
C LEU A 381 -16.57 -64.55 17.22
N GLN A 382 -17.66 -63.82 16.98
CA GLN A 382 -19.02 -64.25 17.29
C GLN A 382 -19.43 -65.46 16.43
N ARG A 383 -19.05 -65.49 15.15
CA ARG A 383 -19.31 -66.64 14.27
C ARG A 383 -18.48 -67.89 14.60
N LEU A 384 -17.31 -67.70 15.20
CA LEU A 384 -16.41 -68.79 15.61
C LEU A 384 -16.69 -69.31 17.04
N GLY A 385 -17.70 -68.78 17.73
CA GLY A 385 -18.16 -69.31 19.02
C GLY A 385 -17.29 -68.97 20.23
N PHE A 386 -16.37 -67.99 20.11
CA PHE A 386 -15.48 -67.59 21.20
C PHE A 386 -16.12 -66.63 22.22
N ILE A 387 -17.32 -66.10 21.94
CA ILE A 387 -18.07 -65.22 22.85
C ILE A 387 -19.47 -65.84 23.02
N GLY A 388 -19.67 -66.57 24.12
CA GLY A 388 -20.97 -67.03 24.59
C GLY A 388 -21.72 -65.90 25.29
N SER A 389 -23.06 -65.92 25.17
CA SER A 389 -24.01 -64.94 25.70
C SER A 389 -23.81 -64.52 27.14
#